data_AF-G0WES3-F1
#
_entry.id   AF-G0WES3-F1
#
_cell.length_a   1.000
_cell.length_b   1.000
_cell.length_c   1.000
_cell.angle_alpha   90.00
_cell.angle_beta   90.00
_cell.angle_gamma   90.00
#
_symmetry.space_group_name_H-M   'P 1'
#
loop_
_entity.id
_entity.type
_entity.pdbx_description
1 polymer ?
#
loop_
_entity_poly.entity_id
_entity_poly.type
_entity_poly.pdbx_seq_one_letter_code
_entity_poly.pdbx_strand_id
1 'polypeptide(L)'
;MNNRQTIRSLIQQSRSWTSSPSSYSYSYIHNGATIQFIRNKRTTSAASSSSLKKMGRNSAESLSPPLQRAVTQLSVLSARKKMPRLLKLSNEDLIKHQTIEKAWMLYKKDKAIERSMRLQRQYESIQDALDTLESINPHLYKLATSTNGEGNGRFPLEFRLPTDAPPNSEKLWPQQFSSTNLQK
;
A
#
# COMPACT_ATOMS: atom_id res chain seq x y z
N MET A 1 1.33 -2.20 61.00
CA MET A 1 2.08 -3.16 60.17
C MET A 1 1.21 -3.59 58.99
N ASN A 2 1.71 -3.33 57.79
CA ASN A 2 1.44 -4.00 56.49
C ASN A 2 0.02 -4.05 55.92
N ASN A 3 -0.57 -2.88 55.60
CA ASN A 3 -1.72 -2.79 54.68
C ASN A 3 -1.31 -2.57 53.20
N ARG A 4 0.00 -2.68 52.89
CA ARG A 4 0.55 -2.57 51.52
C ARG A 4 0.76 -3.92 50.82
N GLN A 5 0.60 -5.03 51.54
CA GLN A 5 0.78 -6.37 50.97
C GLN A 5 -0.52 -6.98 50.44
N THR A 6 -1.67 -6.55 50.94
CA THR A 6 -2.99 -7.10 50.56
C THR A 6 -3.47 -6.65 49.18
N ILE A 7 -3.04 -5.47 48.70
CA ILE A 7 -3.43 -4.98 47.36
C ILE A 7 -2.59 -5.63 46.26
N ARG A 8 -1.39 -6.15 46.58
CA ARG A 8 -0.52 -6.80 45.59
C ARG A 8 -0.94 -8.23 45.26
N SER A 9 -1.70 -8.91 46.10
CA SER A 9 -2.16 -10.29 45.84
C SER A 9 -3.45 -10.36 45.01
N LEU A 10 -4.23 -9.28 44.90
CA LEU A 10 -5.47 -9.26 44.10
C LEU A 10 -5.23 -8.94 42.61
N ILE A 11 -4.00 -8.61 42.21
CA ILE A 11 -3.62 -8.31 40.82
C ILE A 11 -2.96 -9.53 40.13
N GLN A 12 -2.96 -10.69 40.79
CA GLN A 12 -2.24 -11.87 40.30
C GLN A 12 -3.14 -13.06 39.89
N GLN A 13 -4.47 -12.93 39.95
CA GLN A 13 -5.42 -14.01 39.61
C GLN A 13 -6.31 -13.77 38.38
N SER A 14 -5.97 -12.83 37.50
CA SER A 14 -6.63 -12.68 36.19
C SER A 14 -5.64 -12.77 35.02
N ARG A 15 -4.78 -13.79 35.05
CA ARG A 15 -3.78 -14.08 34.00
C ARG A 15 -3.98 -15.48 33.40
N SER A 16 -5.14 -15.65 32.79
CA SER A 16 -5.47 -16.57 31.70
C SER A 16 -6.93 -16.24 31.44
N TRP A 17 -7.35 -15.66 30.33
CA TRP A 17 -7.24 -16.15 28.98
C TRP A 17 -7.05 -14.95 28.03
N THR A 18 -6.00 -14.97 27.22
CA THR A 18 -5.95 -14.19 25.98
C THR A 18 -5.57 -15.15 24.87
N SER A 19 -6.57 -15.72 24.21
CA SER A 19 -6.38 -16.31 22.89
C SER A 19 -5.76 -15.24 21.99
N SER A 20 -4.65 -15.62 21.38
CA SER A 20 -3.79 -14.77 20.56
C SER A 20 -4.60 -14.05 19.46
N PRO A 21 -4.64 -12.70 19.41
CA PRO A 21 -5.07 -12.00 18.22
C PRO A 21 -4.02 -12.27 17.14
N SER A 22 -4.40 -12.98 16.09
CA SER A 22 -3.61 -13.13 14.86
C SER A 22 -3.01 -11.78 14.49
N SER A 23 -1.68 -11.69 14.56
CA SER A 23 -0.93 -10.47 14.39
C SER A 23 -1.02 -9.99 12.94
N TYR A 24 -2.03 -9.18 12.63
CA TYR A 24 -1.97 -8.28 11.48
C TYR A 24 -0.98 -7.16 11.83
N SER A 25 0.30 -7.40 11.53
CA SER A 25 1.34 -6.40 11.65
C SER A 25 1.09 -5.31 10.61
N TYR A 26 0.58 -4.17 11.06
CA TYR A 26 0.62 -2.94 10.26
C TYR A 26 2.06 -2.44 10.29
N SER A 27 2.86 -2.84 9.30
CA SER A 27 4.19 -2.29 9.12
C SER A 27 4.07 -0.84 8.66
N TYR A 28 4.21 0.09 9.60
CA TYR A 28 4.50 1.47 9.27
C TYR A 28 5.90 1.49 8.65
N ILE A 29 5.96 1.58 7.33
CA ILE A 29 7.20 1.88 6.62
C ILE A 29 7.63 3.29 7.02
N HIS A 30 8.45 3.39 8.06
CA HIS A 30 9.31 4.55 8.24
C HIS A 30 10.33 4.50 7.09
N ASN A 31 10.05 5.23 6.00
CA ASN A 31 11.04 5.55 4.98
C ASN A 31 12.06 6.56 5.55
N GLY A 32 12.78 6.15 6.59
CA GLY A 32 14.04 6.72 6.99
C GLY A 32 15.15 5.94 6.32
N ALA A 33 15.25 6.03 4.99
CA ALA A 33 16.37 5.46 4.25
C ALA A 33 17.63 6.27 4.59
N THR A 34 18.36 5.84 5.62
CA THR A 34 19.75 6.26 5.85
C THR A 34 20.56 5.83 4.64
N ILE A 35 20.89 6.78 3.75
CA ILE A 35 21.81 6.56 2.64
C ILE A 35 23.20 6.32 3.24
N GLN A 36 23.55 5.05 3.44
CA GLN A 36 24.93 4.63 3.71
C GLN A 36 25.75 4.86 2.44
N PHE A 37 26.55 5.93 2.44
CA PHE A 37 27.48 6.22 1.36
C PHE A 37 28.55 5.12 1.29
N ILE A 38 28.48 4.27 0.25
CA ILE A 38 29.55 3.34 -0.10
C ILE A 38 30.77 4.14 -0.57
N ARG A 39 31.76 4.30 0.32
CA ARG A 39 33.05 4.94 0.00
C ARG A 39 34.00 3.89 -0.57
N ASN A 40 33.96 3.67 -1.89
CA ASN A 40 34.96 2.85 -2.57
C ASN A 40 36.33 3.54 -2.51
N LYS A 41 37.22 3.05 -1.64
CA LYS A 41 38.65 3.34 -1.68
C LYS A 41 39.23 2.63 -2.90
N ARG A 42 39.50 3.39 -3.97
CA ARG A 42 40.27 2.89 -5.12
C ARG A 42 41.75 2.84 -4.76
N THR A 43 42.34 1.66 -4.91
CA THR A 43 43.77 1.40 -4.88
C THR A 43 44.47 2.18 -5.99
N THR A 44 45.55 2.87 -5.65
CA THR A 44 46.41 3.60 -6.57
C THR A 44 47.40 2.63 -7.22
N SER A 45 47.09 2.12 -8.40
CA SER A 45 48.09 1.55 -9.30
C SER A 45 48.52 2.63 -10.30
N ALA A 46 49.81 2.97 -10.27
CA ALA A 46 50.45 3.90 -11.17
C ALA A 46 50.30 3.44 -12.64
N ALA A 47 49.73 4.31 -13.47
CA ALA A 47 49.73 4.16 -14.93
C ALA A 47 49.86 5.55 -15.58
N SER A 48 51.01 5.76 -16.20
CA SER A 48 51.26 6.50 -17.43
C SER A 48 50.55 7.86 -17.62
N SER A 49 51.31 8.94 -17.49
CA SER A 49 50.94 10.29 -17.91
C SER A 49 50.79 10.35 -19.44
N SER A 50 49.62 9.97 -19.94
CA SER A 50 49.15 10.39 -21.26
C SER A 50 48.20 11.57 -21.07
N SER A 51 48.57 12.68 -21.71
CA SER A 51 47.82 13.95 -21.68
C SER A 51 46.39 13.71 -22.18
N LEU A 52 45.43 13.69 -21.25
CA LEU A 52 44.01 13.60 -21.55
C LEU A 52 43.58 14.93 -22.19
N LYS A 53 43.66 14.97 -23.53
CA LYS A 53 43.00 16.00 -24.34
C LYS A 53 41.53 16.01 -23.94
N LYS A 54 41.08 17.16 -23.43
CA LYS A 54 39.70 17.45 -23.07
C LYS A 54 38.86 17.45 -24.35
N MET A 55 38.41 16.28 -24.79
CA MET A 55 37.63 16.14 -26.02
C MET A 55 36.25 16.77 -25.80
N GLY A 56 35.99 17.82 -26.58
CA GLY A 56 34.75 18.56 -26.61
C GLY A 56 33.55 17.67 -26.95
N ARG A 57 32.38 18.13 -26.51
CA ARG A 57 31.09 17.45 -26.52
C ARG A 57 30.47 17.38 -27.93
N ASN A 58 31.12 16.72 -28.88
CA ASN A 58 30.62 16.58 -30.26
C ASN A 58 30.44 15.11 -30.68
N SER A 59 29.97 14.23 -29.77
CA SER A 59 29.77 12.80 -30.06
C SER A 59 28.30 12.41 -30.35
N ALA A 60 27.41 13.38 -30.49
CA ALA A 60 26.01 13.11 -30.87
C ALA A 60 25.90 12.73 -32.37
N GLU A 61 26.91 13.08 -33.17
CA GLU A 61 26.91 12.94 -34.62
C GLU A 61 27.53 11.61 -35.10
N SER A 62 28.09 10.78 -34.20
CA SER A 62 28.83 9.57 -34.56
C SER A 62 28.12 8.24 -34.24
N LEU A 63 26.86 8.27 -33.78
CA LEU A 63 26.11 7.06 -33.44
C LEU A 63 25.07 6.73 -34.52
N SER A 64 24.84 5.45 -34.78
CA SER A 64 23.79 5.03 -35.71
C SER A 64 22.41 5.56 -35.24
N PRO A 65 21.49 5.96 -36.15
CA PRO A 65 20.16 6.44 -35.78
C PRO A 65 19.38 5.57 -34.78
N PRO A 66 19.39 4.22 -34.84
CA PRO A 66 18.73 3.40 -33.81
C PRO A 66 19.41 3.50 -32.44
N LEU A 67 20.74 3.60 -32.41
CA LEU A 67 21.48 3.77 -31.16
C LEU A 67 21.25 5.15 -30.53
N GLN A 68 21.10 6.19 -31.36
CA GLN A 68 20.69 7.51 -30.88
C GLN A 68 19.31 7.49 -30.21
N ARG A 69 18.33 6.75 -30.77
CA ARG A 69 17.01 6.55 -30.15
C ARG A 69 17.11 5.82 -28.82
N ALA A 70 17.90 4.75 -28.75
CA ALA A 70 18.13 4.02 -27.50
C ALA A 70 18.80 4.92 -26.44
N VAL A 71 19.83 5.68 -26.82
CA VAL A 71 20.47 6.67 -25.94
C VAL A 71 19.49 7.76 -25.50
N THR A 72 18.55 8.15 -26.36
CA THR A 72 17.50 9.12 -26.02
C THR A 72 16.51 8.52 -25.03
N GLN A 73 16.04 7.29 -25.25
CA GLN A 73 15.17 6.56 -24.30
C GLN A 73 15.86 6.38 -22.94
N LEU A 74 17.12 5.96 -22.94
CA LEU A 74 17.93 5.84 -21.73
C LEU A 74 18.16 7.20 -21.07
N SER A 75 18.34 8.24 -21.88
CA SER A 75 18.41 9.61 -21.38
C SER A 75 17.08 9.94 -20.71
N VAL A 76 15.91 9.72 -21.31
CA VAL A 76 14.60 10.02 -20.69
C VAL A 76 14.49 9.43 -19.28
N LEU A 77 14.94 8.19 -19.08
CA LEU A 77 14.94 7.53 -17.77
C LEU A 77 16.05 8.02 -16.83
N SER A 78 17.15 8.56 -17.36
CA SER A 78 18.30 9.02 -16.58
C SER A 78 18.04 10.35 -15.88
N ALA A 79 18.15 10.36 -14.54
CA ALA A 79 17.90 11.53 -13.70
C ALA A 79 18.95 12.67 -13.79
N ARG A 80 20.10 12.43 -14.43
CA ARG A 80 21.32 13.28 -14.36
C ARG A 80 21.10 14.78 -14.60
N LYS A 81 20.22 15.15 -15.52
CA LYS A 81 19.93 16.56 -15.88
C LYS A 81 18.46 16.94 -15.72
N LYS A 82 17.61 16.01 -15.27
CA LYS A 82 16.15 16.23 -15.16
C LYS A 82 15.69 16.42 -13.72
N MET A 83 16.49 15.99 -12.73
CA MET A 83 16.14 16.25 -11.34
C MET A 83 16.25 17.76 -11.03
N PRO A 84 15.22 18.37 -10.42
CA PRO A 84 15.35 19.73 -9.91
C PRO A 84 16.33 19.77 -8.72
N ARG A 85 16.74 20.99 -8.34
CA ARG A 85 17.51 21.15 -7.10
C ARG A 85 16.65 20.79 -5.89
N LEU A 86 17.28 20.29 -4.84
CA LEU A 86 16.60 19.95 -3.60
C LEU A 86 15.90 21.18 -3.01
N LEU A 87 14.62 21.02 -2.65
CA LEU A 87 13.82 22.07 -2.02
C LEU A 87 14.43 22.41 -0.65
N LYS A 88 14.72 23.70 -0.43
CA LYS A 88 15.19 24.22 0.85
C LYS A 88 14.03 24.94 1.52
N LEU A 89 13.64 24.49 2.69
CA LEU A 89 12.59 25.10 3.50
C LEU A 89 13.21 25.93 4.62
N SER A 90 12.50 26.97 5.05
CA SER A 90 12.81 27.66 6.31
C SER A 90 12.51 26.71 7.50
N ASN A 91 13.04 27.01 8.68
CA ASN A 91 12.76 26.19 9.87
C ASN A 91 11.26 26.18 10.21
N GLU A 92 10.58 27.31 10.05
CA GLU A 92 9.14 27.42 10.27
C GLU A 92 8.34 26.57 9.29
N ASP A 93 8.69 26.63 8.00
CA ASP A 93 7.98 25.85 6.97
C ASP A 93 8.26 24.36 7.10
N LEU A 94 9.45 23.97 7.57
CA LEU A 94 9.77 22.59 7.90
C LEU A 94 8.85 22.09 9.03
N ILE A 95 8.64 22.89 10.08
CA ILE A 95 7.74 22.53 11.19
C ILE A 95 6.29 22.44 10.69
N LYS A 96 5.83 23.38 9.86
CA LYS A 96 4.50 23.34 9.24
C LYS A 96 4.31 22.07 8.40
N HIS A 97 5.27 21.77 7.52
CA HIS A 97 5.24 20.56 6.70
C HIS A 97 5.16 19.29 7.56
N GLN A 98 6.01 19.16 8.57
CA GLN A 98 5.99 18.02 9.49
C GLN A 98 4.66 17.89 10.23
N THR A 99 4.03 19.01 10.56
CA THR A 99 2.75 19.03 11.27
C THR A 99 1.62 18.55 10.36
N ILE A 100 1.58 19.03 9.12
CA ILE A 100 0.62 18.59 8.10
C ILE A 100 0.78 17.08 7.83
N GLU A 101 2.01 16.61 7.66
CA GLU A 101 2.28 15.19 7.45
C GLU A 101 1.82 14.33 8.63
N LYS A 102 2.12 14.76 9.87
CA LYS A 102 1.65 14.05 11.07
C LYS A 102 0.12 14.03 11.16
N ALA A 103 -0.54 15.14 10.91
CA ALA A 103 -2.00 15.22 10.90
C ALA A 103 -2.60 14.29 9.83
N TRP A 104 -2.01 14.24 8.64
CA TRP A 104 -2.43 13.35 7.57
C TRP A 104 -2.22 11.87 7.92
N MET A 105 -1.09 11.52 8.53
CA MET A 105 -0.83 10.17 9.01
C MET A 105 -1.85 9.72 10.06
N LEU A 106 -2.19 10.60 11.02
CA LEU A 106 -3.21 10.32 12.01
C LEU A 106 -4.57 10.10 11.35
N TYR A 107 -4.98 10.99 10.43
CA TYR A 107 -6.22 10.83 9.68
C TYR A 107 -6.29 9.49 8.92
N LYS A 108 -5.20 9.09 8.24
CA LYS A 108 -5.14 7.81 7.53
C LYS A 108 -5.24 6.62 8.47
N LYS A 109 -4.60 6.71 9.65
CA LYS A 109 -4.69 5.68 10.69
C LYS A 109 -6.14 5.53 11.15
N ASP A 110 -6.81 6.64 11.45
CA ASP A 110 -8.20 6.61 11.90
C ASP A 110 -9.12 6.00 10.84
N LYS A 111 -8.92 6.34 9.56
CA LYS A 111 -9.66 5.73 8.45
C LYS A 111 -9.39 4.23 8.27
N ALA A 112 -8.16 3.79 8.52
CA ALA A 112 -7.85 2.35 8.51
C ALA A 112 -8.56 1.60 9.64
N ILE A 113 -8.57 2.18 10.85
CA ILE A 113 -9.27 1.65 12.03
C ILE A 113 -10.79 1.62 11.78
N GLU A 114 -11.36 2.67 11.21
CA GLU A 114 -12.78 2.72 10.84
C GLU A 114 -13.15 1.59 9.88
N ARG A 115 -12.33 1.37 8.84
CA ARG A 115 -12.53 0.27 7.89
C ARG A 115 -12.40 -1.09 8.56
N SER A 116 -11.41 -1.32 9.42
CA SER A 116 -11.24 -2.61 10.10
C SER A 116 -12.39 -2.91 11.05
N MET A 117 -12.85 -1.90 11.82
CA MET A 117 -14.01 -2.05 12.70
C MET A 117 -15.28 -2.37 11.90
N ARG A 118 -15.47 -1.73 10.73
CA ARG A 118 -16.61 -2.05 9.86
C ARG A 118 -16.57 -3.48 9.35
N LEU A 119 -15.39 -3.95 8.89
CA LEU A 119 -15.20 -5.32 8.43
C LEU A 119 -15.42 -6.33 9.56
N GLN A 120 -14.95 -6.04 10.77
CA GLN A 120 -15.17 -6.88 11.94
C GLN A 120 -16.66 -7.02 12.26
N ARG A 121 -17.41 -5.91 12.29
CA ARG A 121 -18.87 -5.96 12.53
C ARG A 121 -19.62 -6.72 11.45
N GLN A 122 -19.21 -6.57 10.18
CA GLN A 122 -19.77 -7.35 9.08
C GLN A 122 -19.52 -8.84 9.27
N TYR A 123 -18.31 -9.21 9.70
CA TYR A 123 -17.97 -10.60 10.00
C TYR A 123 -18.79 -11.15 11.16
N GLU A 124 -18.87 -10.43 12.28
CA GLU A 124 -19.68 -10.81 13.46
C GLU A 124 -21.14 -11.02 13.06
N SER A 125 -21.72 -10.09 12.30
CA SER A 125 -23.09 -10.22 11.80
C SER A 125 -23.30 -11.42 10.87
N ILE A 126 -22.29 -11.80 10.07
CA ILE A 126 -22.35 -12.98 9.21
C ILE A 126 -22.28 -14.26 10.06
N GLN A 127 -21.42 -14.29 11.08
CA GLN A 127 -21.32 -15.43 12.00
C GLN A 127 -22.64 -15.66 12.74
N ASP A 128 -23.22 -14.61 13.34
CA ASP A 128 -24.50 -14.71 14.04
C ASP A 128 -25.61 -15.24 13.11
N ALA A 129 -25.65 -14.76 11.85
CA ALA A 129 -26.61 -15.24 10.86
C ALA A 129 -26.39 -16.72 10.47
N LEU A 130 -25.14 -17.18 10.40
CA LEU A 130 -24.83 -18.57 10.10
C LEU A 130 -25.15 -19.50 11.28
N ASP A 131 -24.85 -19.09 12.50
CA ASP A 131 -25.17 -19.85 13.72
C ASP A 131 -26.69 -20.04 13.86
N THR A 132 -27.47 -18.97 13.60
CA THR A 132 -28.94 -19.07 13.57
C THR A 132 -29.41 -19.98 12.45
N LEU A 133 -28.82 -19.92 11.26
CA LEU A 133 -29.17 -20.80 10.14
C LEU A 133 -28.86 -22.27 10.43
N GLU A 134 -27.74 -22.58 11.07
CA GLU A 134 -27.37 -23.95 11.46
C GLU A 134 -28.40 -24.54 12.45
N SER A 135 -28.85 -23.74 13.41
CA SER A 135 -29.86 -24.16 14.39
C SER A 135 -31.23 -24.45 13.75
N ILE A 136 -31.61 -23.70 12.71
CA ILE A 136 -32.92 -23.81 12.06
C ILE A 136 -32.90 -24.90 10.97
N ASN A 137 -31.89 -24.89 10.09
CA ASN A 137 -31.78 -25.84 8.98
C ASN A 137 -30.32 -26.17 8.63
N PRO A 138 -29.80 -27.33 9.06
CA PRO A 138 -28.41 -27.72 8.82
C PRO A 138 -28.13 -28.06 7.35
N HIS A 139 -29.14 -28.36 6.53
CA HIS A 139 -28.95 -28.61 5.10
C HIS A 139 -28.63 -27.30 4.35
N LEU A 140 -29.36 -26.21 4.65
CA LEU A 140 -29.10 -24.90 4.06
C LEU A 140 -27.75 -24.32 4.49
N TYR A 141 -27.38 -24.51 5.76
CA TYR A 141 -26.06 -24.14 6.26
C TYR A 141 -24.93 -24.80 5.45
N LYS A 142 -25.03 -26.11 5.19
CA LYS A 142 -24.05 -26.83 4.35
C LYS A 142 -23.95 -26.28 2.93
N LEU A 143 -25.06 -25.88 2.33
CA LEU A 143 -25.07 -25.27 1.00
C LEU A 143 -24.43 -23.88 1.01
N ALA A 144 -24.76 -23.03 1.99
CA ALA A 144 -24.22 -21.68 2.12
C ALA A 144 -22.71 -21.66 2.38
N THR A 145 -22.21 -22.60 3.19
CA THR A 145 -20.78 -22.74 3.50
C THR A 145 -20.01 -23.49 2.41
N SER A 146 -20.70 -24.10 1.44
CA SER A 146 -20.03 -24.82 0.36
C SER A 146 -19.28 -23.87 -0.58
N THR A 147 -18.01 -24.18 -0.86
CA THR A 147 -17.13 -23.42 -1.77
C THR A 147 -17.68 -23.27 -3.20
N ASN A 148 -18.70 -24.04 -3.55
CA ASN A 148 -19.24 -24.13 -4.90
C ASN A 148 -20.44 -23.18 -5.15
N GLY A 149 -20.90 -22.44 -4.14
CA GLY A 149 -22.17 -21.70 -4.20
C GLY A 149 -22.17 -20.42 -5.03
N GLU A 150 -21.02 -19.80 -5.29
CA GLU A 150 -20.94 -18.47 -5.93
C GLU A 150 -19.82 -18.38 -6.98
N GLY A 151 -19.98 -19.09 -8.09
CA GLY A 151 -19.13 -18.95 -9.28
C GLY A 151 -17.63 -19.14 -9.00
N ASN A 152 -16.78 -18.88 -10.00
CA ASN A 152 -15.34 -19.07 -9.90
C ASN A 152 -14.62 -18.03 -9.00
N GLY A 153 -15.28 -17.47 -7.97
CA GLY A 153 -14.75 -16.41 -7.12
C GLY A 153 -14.46 -15.10 -7.87
N ARG A 154 -15.10 -14.88 -9.02
CA ARG A 154 -14.88 -13.72 -9.88
C ARG A 154 -16.02 -12.72 -9.71
N PHE A 155 -15.65 -11.45 -9.54
CA PHE A 155 -16.61 -10.36 -9.64
C PHE A 155 -17.16 -10.27 -11.09
N PRO A 156 -18.46 -10.01 -11.26
CA PRO A 156 -19.04 -9.72 -12.57
C PRO A 156 -18.33 -8.52 -13.24
N LEU A 157 -18.15 -8.59 -14.57
CA LEU A 157 -17.50 -7.53 -15.34
C LEU A 157 -18.25 -6.17 -15.27
N GLU A 158 -19.55 -6.22 -14.98
CA GLU A 158 -20.40 -5.04 -14.85
C GLU A 158 -20.10 -4.22 -13.59
N PHE A 159 -19.47 -4.81 -12.57
CA PHE A 159 -19.00 -4.06 -11.40
C PHE A 159 -17.75 -3.25 -11.73
N ARG A 160 -18.01 -2.02 -12.21
CA ARG A 160 -16.99 -1.04 -12.55
C ARG A 160 -16.45 -0.32 -11.31
N LEU A 161 -15.22 0.16 -11.41
CA LEU A 161 -14.63 1.05 -10.41
C LEU A 161 -15.29 2.44 -10.49
N PRO A 162 -15.53 3.11 -9.34
CA PRO A 162 -16.00 4.49 -9.32
C PRO A 162 -15.04 5.40 -10.11
N THR A 163 -15.61 6.23 -11.00
CA THR A 163 -14.88 7.22 -11.81
C THR A 163 -15.12 8.62 -11.21
N ASP A 164 -14.20 9.56 -11.45
CA ASP A 164 -14.28 10.93 -10.93
C ASP A 164 -15.52 11.70 -11.44
N ALA A 165 -15.78 11.60 -12.75
CA ALA A 165 -17.01 12.12 -13.36
C ALA A 165 -17.98 10.98 -13.70
N PRO A 166 -19.29 11.20 -13.55
CA PRO A 166 -20.28 10.23 -14.01
C PRO A 166 -20.27 10.12 -15.54
N PRO A 167 -20.78 9.00 -16.11
CA PRO A 167 -21.01 8.91 -17.55
C PRO A 167 -22.13 9.87 -18.00
N ASN A 168 -22.37 9.98 -19.30
CA ASN A 168 -23.41 10.85 -19.88
C ASN A 168 -24.75 10.68 -19.14
N SER A 169 -25.46 11.80 -18.93
CA SER A 169 -26.68 11.89 -18.09
C SER A 169 -27.76 10.85 -18.44
N GLU A 170 -27.89 10.49 -19.71
CA GLU A 170 -28.84 9.47 -20.18
C GLU A 170 -28.45 8.02 -19.82
N LYS A 171 -27.17 7.78 -19.47
CA LYS A 171 -26.58 6.45 -19.24
C LYS A 171 -25.93 6.31 -17.85
N LEU A 172 -26.37 7.09 -16.87
CA LEU A 172 -25.89 7.00 -15.48
C LEU A 172 -26.11 5.61 -14.88
N TRP A 173 -27.29 5.04 -15.14
CA TRP A 173 -27.64 3.71 -14.68
C TRP A 173 -28.43 2.98 -15.77
N PRO A 174 -28.00 1.76 -16.18
CA PRO A 174 -28.75 1.00 -17.17
C PRO A 174 -30.07 0.51 -16.57
N GLN A 175 -31.19 0.90 -17.18
CA GLN A 175 -32.53 0.44 -16.79
C GLN A 175 -32.88 -0.95 -17.34
N GLN A 176 -32.23 -1.35 -18.44
CA GLN A 176 -32.46 -2.62 -19.12
C GLN A 176 -31.21 -3.49 -19.03
N PHE A 177 -31.36 -4.70 -18.49
CA PHE A 177 -30.31 -5.71 -18.44
C PHE A 177 -30.77 -6.95 -19.22
N SER A 178 -29.89 -7.53 -20.03
CA SER A 178 -30.15 -8.79 -20.75
C SER A 178 -29.44 -9.93 -20.02
N SER A 179 -30.20 -10.92 -19.55
CA SER A 179 -29.69 -12.09 -18.81
C SER A 179 -28.86 -13.06 -19.67
N THR A 180 -28.72 -12.78 -20.97
CA THR A 180 -28.13 -13.68 -21.97
C THR A 180 -26.63 -13.95 -21.79
N ASN A 181 -25.91 -13.21 -20.95
CA ASN A 181 -24.46 -13.40 -20.71
C ASN A 181 -24.12 -14.32 -19.53
N LEU A 182 -25.12 -14.91 -18.84
CA LEU A 182 -24.90 -15.76 -17.66
C LEU A 182 -24.57 -17.24 -17.98
N GLN A 183 -24.49 -17.64 -19.26
CA GLN A 183 -24.35 -19.05 -19.69
C GLN A 183 -23.04 -19.39 -20.44
N LYS A 184 -21.99 -18.56 -20.36
CA LYS A 184 -20.69 -18.85 -20.98
C LYS A 184 -19.57 -19.00 -19.96
#